data_AF-D3Y4G7-F1
#
_entry.id   AF-D3Y4G7-F1
#
_cell.length_a   1.000
_cell.length_b   1.000
_cell.length_c   1.000
_cell.angle_alpha   90.00
_cell.angle_beta   90.00
_cell.angle_gamma   90.00
#
_symmetry.space_group_name_H-M   'P 1'
#
loop_
_entity.id
_entity.type
_entity.pdbx_description
1 polymer ?
#
loop_
_entity_poly.entity_id
_entity_poly.type
_entity_poly.pdbx_seq_one_letter_code
_entity_poly.pdbx_strand_id
1 'polypeptide(L)'
;FVVPHDFGACFHYQEEKAIERGILPLLQRATLVQTFGQRNHVCLKDGSITIPPYAPPQKMQTHLIPEKTPRSIFVYFRGLFYDVGNDPEGGYYARGARAAVWENFKDNPLFDISTEHPATYYEDMQRAVFCLCPLGWAPWSPRLVEAVIFGCIPVIIADDIVLPFADAIPWEDIGVYVDEEDVPNLDTILTSIPPEVILRKQRLLANPSMKQAML
;
A
#
# COMPACT_ATOMS: atom_id res chain seq x y z
N PHE A 1 6.35 -14.62 -19.77
CA PHE A 1 4.94 -14.91 -19.40
C PHE A 1 4.54 -13.88 -18.36
N VAL A 2 3.64 -12.95 -18.71
CA VAL A 2 3.17 -11.87 -17.83
C VAL A 2 1.70 -12.14 -17.50
N VAL A 3 1.46 -13.03 -16.54
CA VAL A 3 0.28 -13.09 -15.66
C VAL A 3 0.58 -14.12 -14.57
N PRO A 4 0.56 -13.72 -13.28
CA PRO A 4 -0.56 -14.12 -12.42
C PRO A 4 -0.87 -13.14 -11.27
N HIS A 5 -0.69 -11.82 -11.46
CA HIS A 5 -1.00 -10.88 -10.37
C HIS A 5 -2.51 -10.71 -10.11
N ASP A 6 -3.36 -11.04 -11.09
CA ASP A 6 -4.82 -10.81 -11.09
C ASP A 6 -5.68 -12.06 -11.41
N PHE A 7 -5.09 -13.26 -11.57
CA PHE A 7 -5.83 -14.45 -12.00
C PHE A 7 -5.61 -15.64 -11.05
N GLY A 8 -6.56 -15.90 -10.17
CA GLY A 8 -6.51 -16.94 -9.15
C GLY A 8 -7.78 -16.97 -8.28
N ALA A 9 -7.94 -17.99 -7.43
CA ALA A 9 -9.17 -18.19 -6.65
C ALA A 9 -9.22 -17.40 -5.32
N CYS A 10 -8.30 -16.45 -5.13
CA CYS A 10 -7.96 -15.85 -3.84
C CYS A 10 -7.74 -14.34 -3.99
N PHE A 11 -8.67 -13.68 -4.67
CA PHE A 11 -8.68 -12.23 -4.87
C PHE A 11 -9.84 -11.66 -4.07
N HIS A 12 -9.59 -10.72 -3.15
CA HIS A 12 -10.61 -10.16 -2.26
C HIS A 12 -11.94 -9.80 -2.96
N TYR A 13 -11.91 -9.34 -4.22
CA TYR A 13 -13.09 -8.94 -4.98
C TYR A 13 -13.93 -10.06 -5.60
N GLN A 14 -13.33 -11.24 -5.82
CA GLN A 14 -14.02 -12.43 -6.30
C GLN A 14 -13.83 -13.61 -5.36
N GLU A 15 -13.30 -13.38 -4.18
CA GLU A 15 -12.87 -14.41 -3.26
C GLU A 15 -14.06 -15.24 -2.83
N GLU A 16 -15.10 -14.61 -2.30
CA GLU A 16 -16.32 -15.31 -1.88
C GLU A 16 -16.89 -16.14 -3.04
N LYS A 17 -17.01 -15.53 -4.23
CA LYS A 17 -17.50 -16.21 -5.44
C LYS A 17 -16.59 -17.36 -5.89
N ALA A 18 -15.28 -17.22 -5.74
CA ALA A 18 -14.29 -18.23 -6.13
C ALA A 18 -14.26 -19.39 -5.13
N ILE A 19 -14.41 -19.10 -3.84
CA ILE A 19 -14.58 -20.09 -2.76
C ILE A 19 -15.87 -20.87 -2.98
N GLU A 20 -17.00 -20.19 -3.20
CA GLU A 20 -18.31 -20.80 -3.47
C GLU A 20 -18.27 -21.73 -4.69
N ARG A 21 -17.58 -21.32 -5.76
CA ARG A 21 -17.42 -22.11 -6.99
C ARG A 21 -16.41 -23.26 -6.86
N GLY A 22 -15.63 -23.28 -5.78
CA GLY A 22 -14.52 -24.19 -5.57
C GLY A 22 -13.27 -23.80 -6.37
N ILE A 23 -12.10 -23.88 -5.72
CA ILE A 23 -10.81 -23.65 -6.39
C ILE A 23 -10.59 -24.74 -7.45
N LEU A 24 -10.37 -24.33 -8.71
CA LEU A 24 -10.12 -25.24 -9.82
C LEU A 24 -9.00 -26.25 -9.48
N PRO A 25 -9.15 -27.56 -9.77
CA PRO A 25 -8.14 -28.56 -9.43
C PRO A 25 -6.73 -28.28 -9.95
N LEU A 26 -6.62 -27.61 -11.10
CA LEU A 26 -5.33 -27.16 -11.66
C LEU A 26 -4.65 -26.09 -10.79
N LEU A 27 -5.44 -25.19 -10.21
CA LEU A 27 -4.97 -24.12 -9.32
C LEU A 27 -4.66 -24.64 -7.90
N GLN A 28 -5.27 -25.76 -7.48
CA GLN A 28 -4.95 -26.39 -6.18
C GLN A 28 -3.48 -26.82 -6.05
N ARG A 29 -2.80 -27.04 -7.18
CA ARG A 29 -1.37 -27.39 -7.23
C ARG A 29 -0.47 -26.19 -7.60
N ALA A 30 -1.06 -25.06 -7.99
CA ALA A 30 -0.35 -23.84 -8.31
C ALA A 30 -0.35 -22.94 -7.08
N THR A 31 0.71 -22.99 -6.27
CA THR A 31 0.88 -22.03 -5.17
C THR A 31 1.77 -20.89 -5.68
N LEU A 32 1.13 -19.87 -6.25
CA LEU A 32 1.77 -18.57 -6.47
C LEU A 32 0.79 -17.51 -5.99
N VAL A 33 0.73 -17.37 -4.67
CA VAL A 33 -0.13 -16.40 -4.02
C VAL A 33 0.74 -15.18 -3.73
N GLN A 34 0.63 -14.18 -4.58
CA GLN A 34 1.15 -12.85 -4.26
C GLN A 34 0.19 -12.22 -3.25
N THR A 35 0.21 -12.71 -2.02
CA THR A 35 -0.49 -12.09 -0.89
C THR A 35 0.51 -11.97 0.23
N PHE A 36 1.05 -10.77 0.42
CA PHE A 36 1.12 -10.34 1.81
C PHE A 36 -0.29 -10.35 2.35
N GLY A 37 -0.45 -10.67 3.61
CA GLY A 37 -1.24 -9.70 4.33
C GLY A 37 -2.49 -10.15 5.02
N GLN A 38 -2.84 -11.43 5.11
CA GLN A 38 -3.93 -11.79 6.03
C GLN A 38 -3.55 -13.02 6.84
N ARG A 39 -3.55 -12.86 8.17
CA ARG A 39 -3.13 -13.91 9.12
C ARG A 39 -3.95 -15.19 8.98
N ASN A 40 -5.24 -15.07 8.64
CA ASN A 40 -6.21 -16.16 8.66
C ASN A 40 -6.98 -16.30 7.34
N HIS A 41 -6.26 -16.26 6.21
CA HIS A 41 -6.87 -16.31 4.89
C HIS A 41 -7.08 -17.75 4.41
N VAL A 42 -8.25 -18.10 3.88
CA VAL A 42 -8.60 -19.50 3.49
C VAL A 42 -7.67 -20.10 2.42
N CYS A 43 -7.13 -19.24 1.55
CA CYS A 43 -6.12 -19.62 0.57
C CYS A 43 -4.67 -19.68 1.07
N LEU A 44 -4.38 -19.13 2.25
CA LEU A 44 -3.05 -19.19 2.86
C LEU A 44 -2.98 -20.44 3.73
N LYS A 45 -2.01 -21.32 3.47
CA LYS A 45 -1.81 -22.56 4.23
C LYS A 45 -0.40 -22.59 4.81
N ASP A 46 -0.19 -23.42 5.82
CA ASP A 46 1.15 -23.71 6.31
C ASP A 46 2.05 -24.20 5.17
N GLY A 47 3.19 -23.54 4.98
CA GLY A 47 4.13 -23.81 3.89
C GLY A 47 3.86 -23.04 2.58
N SER A 48 2.83 -22.19 2.51
CA SER A 48 2.65 -21.26 1.39
C SER A 48 3.85 -20.33 1.24
N ILE A 49 4.32 -20.14 0.00
CA ILE A 49 5.38 -19.16 -0.33
C ILE A 49 4.71 -17.82 -0.63
N THR A 50 5.01 -16.82 0.21
CA THR A 50 4.60 -15.44 -0.01
C THR A 50 5.62 -14.71 -0.90
N ILE A 51 5.14 -14.08 -1.98
CA ILE A 51 6.00 -13.34 -2.91
C ILE A 51 5.87 -11.83 -2.69
N PRO A 52 6.96 -11.09 -2.38
CA PRO A 52 7.01 -9.62 -2.24
C PRO A 52 6.40 -8.87 -3.43
N PRO A 53 5.71 -7.72 -3.22
CA PRO A 53 5.53 -6.78 -4.30
C PRO A 53 6.92 -6.38 -4.80
N TYR A 54 7.09 -6.43 -6.12
CA TYR A 54 8.34 -6.09 -6.75
C TYR A 54 8.29 -4.64 -7.24
N ALA A 55 9.17 -3.80 -6.70
CA ALA A 55 9.43 -2.46 -7.20
C ALA A 55 10.73 -2.50 -8.03
N PRO A 56 10.69 -2.30 -9.36
CA PRO A 56 11.88 -2.47 -10.19
C PRO A 56 13.00 -1.51 -9.79
N PRO A 57 14.18 -1.99 -9.37
CA PRO A 57 15.25 -1.12 -8.87
C PRO A 57 15.71 -0.08 -9.88
N GLN A 58 15.81 -0.46 -11.16
CA GLN A 58 16.19 0.46 -12.23
C GLN A 58 15.19 1.61 -12.35
N LYS A 59 13.88 1.31 -12.24
CA LYS A 59 12.83 2.33 -12.29
C LYS A 59 12.93 3.25 -11.08
N MET A 60 13.13 2.72 -9.88
CA MET A 60 13.28 3.56 -8.68
C MET A 60 14.48 4.50 -8.76
N GLN A 61 15.61 4.00 -9.27
CA GLN A 61 16.85 4.77 -9.40
C GLN A 61 16.75 5.91 -10.42
N THR A 62 15.97 5.76 -11.50
CA THR A 62 15.80 6.80 -12.52
C THR A 62 14.97 8.00 -12.06
N HIS A 63 14.27 7.89 -10.93
CA HIS A 63 13.38 8.94 -10.41
C HIS A 63 13.94 9.65 -9.18
N LEU A 64 15.18 9.39 -8.77
CA LEU A 64 15.76 10.03 -7.58
C LEU A 64 15.87 11.55 -7.75
N ILE A 65 15.33 12.29 -6.79
CA ILE A 65 15.48 13.76 -6.71
C ILE A 65 16.67 14.14 -5.81
N PRO A 66 17.18 15.38 -5.89
CA PRO A 66 18.26 15.81 -5.01
C PRO A 66 17.91 15.64 -3.53
N GLU A 67 18.82 15.07 -2.72
CA GLU A 67 18.56 14.75 -1.30
C GLU A 67 18.13 15.95 -0.44
N LYS A 68 18.54 17.18 -0.83
CA LYS A 68 18.21 18.42 -0.12
C LYS A 68 16.83 18.98 -0.51
N THR A 69 16.09 18.30 -1.39
CA THR A 69 14.76 18.74 -1.79
C THR A 69 13.82 18.65 -0.58
N PRO A 70 13.16 19.75 -0.18
CA PRO A 70 12.26 19.73 0.96
C PRO A 70 11.01 18.90 0.64
N ARG A 71 10.49 18.21 1.66
CA ARG A 71 9.18 17.56 1.57
C ARG A 71 8.09 18.63 1.68
N SER A 72 7.59 19.07 0.53
CA SER A 72 6.60 20.14 0.39
C SER A 72 5.15 19.67 0.34
N ILE A 73 4.91 18.36 0.20
CA ILE A 73 3.57 17.75 0.19
C ILE A 73 3.36 17.11 1.56
N PHE A 74 2.22 17.36 2.21
CA PHE A 74 1.97 16.78 3.53
C PHE A 74 1.50 15.33 3.41
N VAL A 75 0.35 15.10 2.76
CA VAL A 75 -0.17 13.76 2.46
C VAL A 75 -0.26 13.57 0.95
N TYR A 76 0.20 12.42 0.45
CA TYR A 76 0.18 12.06 -0.96
C TYR A 76 -0.49 10.72 -1.22
N PHE A 77 -1.32 10.66 -2.26
CA PHE A 77 -1.84 9.42 -2.80
C PHE A 77 -2.19 9.56 -4.28
N ARG A 78 -1.77 8.60 -5.11
CA ARG A 78 -2.36 8.36 -6.43
C ARG A 78 -2.87 6.96 -6.53
N GLY A 79 -4.10 6.81 -6.98
CA GLY A 79 -4.72 5.51 -7.12
C GLY A 79 -6.22 5.62 -7.33
N LEU A 80 -6.81 4.49 -7.68
CA LEU A 80 -8.24 4.36 -7.84
C LEU A 80 -8.93 4.48 -6.46
N PHE A 81 -9.96 5.32 -6.36
CA PHE A 81 -10.80 5.45 -5.15
C PHE A 81 -12.09 4.65 -5.23
N TYR A 82 -12.66 4.53 -6.44
CA TYR A 82 -13.85 3.74 -6.75
C TYR A 82 -13.53 2.83 -7.93
N ASP A 83 -13.87 1.55 -7.82
CA ASP A 83 -13.83 0.64 -8.96
C ASP A 83 -15.25 0.34 -9.46
N VAL A 84 -15.88 1.34 -10.07
CA VAL A 84 -17.27 1.23 -10.57
C VAL A 84 -17.41 0.09 -11.60
N GLY A 85 -16.32 -0.32 -12.25
CA GLY A 85 -16.31 -1.43 -13.22
C GLY A 85 -16.48 -2.80 -12.57
N ASN A 86 -15.78 -3.06 -11.46
CA ASN A 86 -15.82 -4.35 -10.77
C ASN A 86 -16.71 -4.36 -9.52
N ASP A 87 -16.98 -3.20 -8.94
CA ASP A 87 -17.80 -2.97 -7.76
C ASP A 87 -18.72 -1.74 -7.96
N PRO A 88 -19.80 -1.88 -8.74
CA PRO A 88 -20.73 -0.79 -9.02
C PRO A 88 -21.44 -0.25 -7.77
N GLU A 89 -21.58 -1.08 -6.73
CA GLU A 89 -22.24 -0.73 -5.47
C GLU A 89 -21.27 -0.06 -4.47
N GLY A 90 -19.96 -0.17 -4.71
CA GLY A 90 -18.90 0.50 -3.92
C GLY A 90 -18.67 -0.09 -2.53
N GLY A 91 -19.23 -1.27 -2.24
CA GLY A 91 -19.18 -1.91 -0.92
C GLY A 91 -18.01 -2.87 -0.70
N TYR A 92 -17.31 -3.28 -1.76
CA TYR A 92 -16.28 -4.31 -1.73
C TYR A 92 -14.88 -3.76 -1.98
N TYR A 93 -14.75 -2.73 -2.81
CA TYR A 93 -13.46 -2.16 -3.16
C TYR A 93 -12.78 -1.54 -1.95
N ALA A 94 -11.62 -2.10 -1.57
CA ALA A 94 -10.84 -1.64 -0.42
C ALA A 94 -11.64 -1.56 0.89
N ARG A 95 -12.73 -2.35 1.01
CA ARG A 95 -13.67 -2.29 2.14
C ARG A 95 -14.17 -0.87 2.45
N GLY A 96 -14.27 -0.02 1.44
CA GLY A 96 -14.68 1.38 1.59
C GLY A 96 -13.59 2.35 2.04
N ALA A 97 -12.40 1.87 2.44
CA ALA A 97 -11.32 2.74 2.93
C ALA A 97 -10.89 3.80 1.91
N ARG A 98 -10.79 3.44 0.63
CA ARG A 98 -10.41 4.40 -0.43
C ARG A 98 -11.53 5.38 -0.78
N ALA A 99 -12.78 4.94 -0.79
CA ALA A 99 -13.92 5.82 -0.95
C ALA A 99 -13.99 6.83 0.21
N ALA A 100 -13.76 6.36 1.45
CA ALA A 100 -13.68 7.21 2.63
C ALA A 100 -12.53 8.23 2.53
N VAL A 101 -11.34 7.83 2.05
CA VAL A 101 -10.24 8.78 1.79
C VAL A 101 -10.67 9.87 0.81
N TRP A 102 -11.33 9.49 -0.30
CA TRP A 102 -11.76 10.46 -1.30
C TRP A 102 -12.81 11.43 -0.76
N GLU A 103 -13.90 10.93 -0.19
CA GLU A 103 -15.01 11.80 0.23
C GLU A 103 -14.65 12.74 1.38
N ASN A 104 -13.74 12.34 2.26
CA ASN A 104 -13.33 13.20 3.37
C ASN A 104 -12.21 14.19 2.99
N PHE A 105 -11.35 13.86 2.01
CA PHE A 105 -10.11 14.63 1.81
C PHE A 105 -9.84 15.15 0.40
N LYS A 106 -10.70 14.90 -0.60
CA LYS A 106 -10.51 15.41 -1.98
C LYS A 106 -10.36 16.94 -2.07
N ASP A 107 -11.00 17.67 -1.16
CA ASP A 107 -10.98 19.13 -1.10
C ASP A 107 -10.09 19.67 0.05
N ASN A 108 -9.36 18.79 0.75
CA ASN A 108 -8.52 19.16 1.88
C ASN A 108 -7.12 19.62 1.39
N PRO A 109 -6.67 20.85 1.72
CA PRO A 109 -5.40 21.38 1.22
C PRO A 109 -4.15 20.65 1.74
N LEU A 110 -4.28 19.83 2.79
CA LEU A 110 -3.19 19.00 3.30
C LEU A 110 -3.01 17.70 2.50
N PHE A 111 -4.01 17.34 1.68
CA PHE A 111 -4.09 16.07 0.98
C PHE A 111 -3.95 16.30 -0.54
N ASP A 112 -2.77 15.97 -1.06
CA ASP A 112 -2.58 15.88 -2.50
C ASP A 112 -2.97 14.47 -2.95
N ILE A 113 -4.24 14.28 -3.27
CA ILE A 113 -4.81 12.98 -3.65
C ILE A 113 -5.54 13.05 -5.01
N SER A 114 -5.33 12.05 -5.88
CA SER A 114 -5.94 12.01 -7.21
C SER A 114 -5.95 10.61 -7.83
N THR A 115 -6.85 10.38 -8.79
CA THR A 115 -6.84 9.17 -9.64
C THR A 115 -5.81 9.27 -10.77
N GLU A 116 -5.38 10.49 -11.12
CA GLU A 116 -4.41 10.73 -12.18
C GLU A 116 -3.03 10.20 -11.78
N HIS A 117 -2.31 9.58 -12.71
CA HIS A 117 -0.95 9.12 -12.47
C HIS A 117 0.00 10.04 -13.24
N PRO A 118 0.44 11.15 -12.63
CA PRO A 118 1.31 12.10 -13.31
C PRO A 118 2.69 11.47 -13.56
N ALA A 119 3.41 12.00 -14.56
CA ALA A 119 4.79 11.60 -14.82
C ALA A 119 5.73 11.86 -13.61
N THR A 120 5.33 12.78 -12.72
CA THR A 120 6.04 13.15 -11.49
C THR A 120 5.70 12.26 -10.28
N TYR A 121 4.98 11.15 -10.48
CA TYR A 121 4.47 10.30 -9.38
C TYR A 121 5.55 9.99 -8.33
N TYR A 122 6.74 9.59 -8.76
CA TYR A 122 7.83 9.22 -7.86
C TYR A 122 8.53 10.41 -7.23
N GLU A 123 8.66 11.50 -7.97
CA GLU A 123 9.21 12.76 -7.49
C GLU A 123 8.31 13.38 -6.43
N ASP A 124 6.99 13.31 -6.60
CA ASP A 124 6.01 13.81 -5.65
C ASP A 124 5.96 12.94 -4.38
N MET A 125 6.09 11.61 -4.49
CA MET A 125 6.28 10.73 -3.33
C MET A 125 7.53 11.12 -2.51
N GLN A 126 8.64 11.47 -3.16
CA GLN A 126 9.86 11.93 -2.47
C GLN A 126 9.69 13.30 -1.83
N ARG A 127 8.77 14.13 -2.34
CA ARG A 127 8.38 15.42 -1.76
C ARG A 127 7.27 15.31 -0.71
N ALA A 128 6.68 14.14 -0.50
CA ALA A 128 5.60 13.92 0.44
C ALA A 128 6.11 13.52 1.84
N VAL A 129 5.48 14.01 2.90
CA VAL A 129 5.79 13.55 4.26
C VAL A 129 5.18 12.17 4.49
N PHE A 130 3.89 12.03 4.19
CA PHE A 130 3.09 10.82 4.36
C PHE A 130 2.57 10.31 3.01
N CYS A 131 2.66 9.01 2.79
CA CYS A 131 2.10 8.35 1.61
C CYS A 131 1.02 7.38 2.05
N LEU A 132 -0.23 7.63 1.65
CA LEU A 132 -1.33 6.76 2.01
C LEU A 132 -1.14 5.40 1.31
N CYS A 133 -1.27 4.33 2.08
CA CYS A 133 -1.21 2.95 1.63
C CYS A 133 -2.52 2.22 2.01
N PRO A 134 -3.69 2.70 1.53
CA PRO A 134 -4.94 2.02 1.78
C PRO A 134 -5.00 0.72 1.00
N LEU A 135 -5.70 -0.25 1.61
CA LEU A 135 -6.02 -1.53 0.99
C LEU A 135 -6.58 -1.32 -0.42
N GLY A 136 -6.30 -2.26 -1.32
CA GLY A 136 -6.89 -2.32 -2.65
C GLY A 136 -7.69 -3.61 -2.82
N TRP A 137 -7.71 -4.15 -4.04
CA TRP A 137 -8.29 -5.47 -4.28
C TRP A 137 -7.47 -6.64 -3.76
N ALA A 138 -6.21 -6.38 -3.47
CA ALA A 138 -5.34 -7.39 -2.90
C ALA A 138 -4.61 -6.79 -1.70
N PRO A 139 -4.30 -7.60 -0.69
CA PRO A 139 -3.56 -7.18 0.51
C PRO A 139 -2.07 -6.89 0.24
N TRP A 140 -1.72 -6.52 -0.98
CA TRP A 140 -0.40 -6.08 -1.39
C TRP A 140 -0.50 -4.80 -2.22
N SER A 141 0.45 -3.88 -2.02
CA SER A 141 0.59 -2.69 -2.85
C SER A 141 2.07 -2.39 -3.08
N PRO A 142 2.52 -2.22 -4.34
CA PRO A 142 3.85 -1.70 -4.61
C PRO A 142 4.10 -0.36 -3.91
N ARG A 143 3.04 0.42 -3.69
CA ARG A 143 3.11 1.73 -3.02
C ARG A 143 3.75 1.66 -1.64
N LEU A 144 3.53 0.57 -0.90
CA LEU A 144 4.14 0.37 0.41
C LEU A 144 5.68 0.31 0.29
N VAL A 145 6.16 -0.44 -0.71
CA VAL A 145 7.60 -0.56 -1.01
C VAL A 145 8.16 0.74 -1.59
N GLU A 146 7.45 1.35 -2.53
CA GLU A 146 7.81 2.64 -3.13
C GLU A 146 7.94 3.73 -2.05
N ALA A 147 6.99 3.81 -1.10
CA ALA A 147 7.01 4.78 -0.02
C ALA A 147 8.27 4.61 0.85
N VAL A 148 8.63 3.37 1.19
CA VAL A 148 9.84 3.08 1.95
C VAL A 148 11.10 3.49 1.17
N ILE A 149 11.21 3.13 -0.11
CA ILE A 149 12.37 3.45 -0.96
C ILE A 149 12.58 4.97 -1.08
N PHE A 150 11.49 5.72 -1.27
CA PHE A 150 11.49 7.17 -1.43
C PHE A 150 11.45 7.94 -0.11
N GLY A 151 11.44 7.23 1.03
CA GLY A 151 11.44 7.81 2.37
C GLY A 151 10.18 8.56 2.74
N CYS A 152 9.08 8.31 2.03
CA CYS A 152 7.75 8.78 2.38
C CYS A 152 7.18 7.88 3.48
N ILE A 153 6.71 8.45 4.60
CA ILE A 153 6.20 7.66 5.72
C ILE A 153 4.94 6.91 5.28
N PRO A 154 4.93 5.57 5.25
CA PRO A 154 3.75 4.83 4.83
C PRO A 154 2.65 4.95 5.88
N VAL A 155 1.47 5.40 5.47
CA VAL A 155 0.24 5.39 6.29
C VAL A 155 -0.58 4.19 5.87
N ILE A 156 -0.50 3.12 6.65
CA ILE A 156 -1.08 1.81 6.36
C ILE A 156 -2.53 1.83 6.84
N ILE A 157 -3.46 1.74 5.90
CA ILE A 157 -4.92 1.70 6.15
C ILE A 157 -5.42 0.37 5.62
N ALA A 158 -5.25 -0.68 6.41
CA ALA A 158 -5.59 -2.05 6.03
C ALA A 158 -5.69 -2.92 7.28
N ASP A 159 -6.91 -3.21 7.70
CA ASP A 159 -7.15 -4.04 8.87
C ASP A 159 -6.65 -5.47 8.63
N ASP A 160 -6.06 -6.07 9.68
CA ASP A 160 -5.44 -7.40 9.69
C ASP A 160 -4.26 -7.62 8.72
N ILE A 161 -3.67 -6.54 8.20
CA ILE A 161 -2.57 -6.66 7.25
C ILE A 161 -1.30 -7.27 7.86
N VAL A 162 -0.74 -8.26 7.18
CA VAL A 162 0.61 -8.83 7.42
C VAL A 162 1.62 -8.28 6.42
N LEU A 163 2.51 -7.39 6.85
CA LEU A 163 3.43 -6.70 5.95
C LEU A 163 4.64 -7.56 5.51
N PRO A 164 5.21 -7.30 4.32
CA PRO A 164 6.37 -8.04 3.82
C PRO A 164 7.62 -7.86 4.67
N PHE A 165 8.50 -8.86 4.67
CA PHE A 165 9.84 -8.77 5.26
C PHE A 165 9.85 -8.30 6.72
N ALA A 166 8.90 -8.74 7.55
CA ALA A 166 8.78 -8.30 8.94
C ALA A 166 10.07 -8.48 9.77
N ASP A 167 10.91 -9.46 9.42
CA ASP A 167 12.20 -9.68 10.07
C ASP A 167 13.29 -8.66 9.67
N ALA A 168 13.14 -8.02 8.50
CA ALA A 168 14.14 -7.09 7.95
C ALA A 168 13.66 -5.63 7.97
N ILE A 169 12.36 -5.40 8.02
CA ILE A 169 11.74 -4.09 7.91
C ILE A 169 10.95 -3.79 9.19
N PRO A 170 11.37 -2.79 9.98
CA PRO A 170 10.71 -2.44 11.23
C PRO A 170 9.49 -1.56 10.95
N TRP A 171 8.41 -2.16 10.43
CA TRP A 171 7.21 -1.44 10.00
C TRP A 171 6.58 -0.56 11.09
N GLU A 172 6.55 -1.04 12.33
CA GLU A 172 6.05 -0.30 13.50
C GLU A 172 6.85 0.99 13.75
N ASP A 173 8.16 0.96 13.49
CA ASP A 173 9.02 2.11 13.70
C ASP A 173 8.91 3.12 12.57
N ILE A 174 8.67 2.70 11.33
CA ILE A 174 8.71 3.56 10.14
C ILE A 174 7.33 3.99 9.64
N GLY A 175 6.27 3.23 9.90
CA GLY A 175 4.92 3.47 9.39
C GLY A 175 4.00 4.14 10.40
N VAL A 176 2.81 4.49 9.94
CA VAL A 176 1.65 4.90 10.74
C VAL A 176 0.52 3.93 10.41
N TYR A 177 -0.05 3.27 11.41
CA TYR A 177 -1.19 2.39 11.23
C TYR A 177 -2.45 3.16 11.57
N VAL A 178 -3.46 3.06 10.71
CA VAL A 178 -4.76 3.69 10.88
C VAL A 178 -5.80 2.65 10.53
N ASP A 179 -6.71 2.39 11.45
CA ASP A 179 -7.81 1.45 11.23
C ASP A 179 -8.73 1.99 10.14
N GLU A 180 -9.38 1.11 9.37
CA GLU A 180 -10.23 1.52 8.25
C GLU A 180 -11.40 2.42 8.69
N GLU A 181 -11.90 2.21 9.92
CA GLU A 181 -12.95 3.04 10.52
C GLU A 181 -12.48 4.45 10.90
N ASP A 182 -11.17 4.64 11.12
CA ASP A 182 -10.56 5.90 11.52
C ASP A 182 -10.12 6.77 10.34
N VAL A 183 -10.36 6.34 9.10
CA VAL A 183 -10.06 7.12 7.90
C VAL A 183 -10.61 8.56 7.97
N PRO A 184 -11.85 8.82 8.42
CA PRO A 184 -12.37 10.18 8.53
C PRO A 184 -11.56 11.10 9.46
N ASN A 185 -10.74 10.53 10.36
CA ASN A 185 -9.91 11.26 11.32
C ASN A 185 -8.44 11.42 10.85
N LEU A 186 -8.11 11.04 9.61
CA LEU A 186 -6.72 11.03 9.12
C LEU A 186 -6.01 12.37 9.26
N ASP A 187 -6.68 13.48 9.01
CA ASP A 187 -6.09 14.82 9.15
C ASP A 187 -5.64 15.08 10.59
N THR A 188 -6.50 14.77 11.56
CA THR A 188 -6.25 14.90 12.99
C THR A 188 -5.14 13.95 13.44
N ILE A 189 -5.20 12.69 13.02
CA ILE A 189 -4.19 11.68 13.33
C ILE A 189 -2.82 12.14 12.83
N LEU A 190 -2.71 12.49 11.55
CA LEU A 190 -1.42 12.82 10.94
C LEU A 190 -0.86 14.15 11.41
N THR A 191 -1.70 15.16 11.66
CA THR A 191 -1.27 16.45 12.21
C THR A 191 -0.91 16.39 13.69
N SER A 192 -1.42 15.40 14.44
CA SER A 192 -1.04 15.17 15.84
C SER A 192 0.37 14.58 16.01
N ILE A 193 0.96 14.01 14.95
CA ILE A 193 2.28 13.39 15.01
C ILE A 193 3.35 14.49 15.17
N PRO A 194 4.14 14.47 16.26
CA PRO A 194 5.14 15.50 16.49
C PRO A 194 6.25 15.51 15.41
N PRO A 195 6.78 16.69 15.04
CA PRO A 195 7.84 16.79 14.03
C PRO A 195 9.08 15.93 14.32
N GLU A 196 9.46 15.75 15.58
CA GLU A 196 10.57 14.89 15.99
C GLU A 196 10.33 13.41 15.69
N VAL A 197 9.08 12.96 15.76
CA VAL A 197 8.68 11.59 15.40
C VAL A 197 8.75 11.42 13.88
N ILE A 198 8.27 12.41 13.11
CA ILE A 198 8.35 12.43 11.64
C ILE A 198 9.82 12.34 11.20
N LEU A 199 10.68 13.19 11.77
CA LEU A 199 12.12 13.20 11.47
C LEU A 199 12.79 11.88 11.85
N ARG A 200 12.40 11.26 12.97
CA ARG A 200 12.91 9.95 13.36
C ARG A 200 12.53 8.88 12.33
N LYS A 201 11.26 8.80 11.92
CA LYS A 201 10.77 7.87 10.91
C LYS A 201 11.52 8.04 9.58
N GLN A 202 11.68 9.28 9.12
CA GLN A 202 12.42 9.59 7.88
C GLN A 202 13.91 9.21 7.96
N ARG A 203 14.57 9.37 9.11
CA ARG A 203 15.96 8.89 9.30
C ARG A 203 16.07 7.37 9.19
N LEU A 204 15.10 6.64 9.75
CA LEU A 204 15.06 5.18 9.63
C LEU A 204 14.85 4.75 8.17
N LEU A 205 13.92 5.40 7.47
CA LEU A 205 13.67 5.17 6.04
C LEU A 205 14.88 5.50 5.15
N ALA A 206 15.78 6.39 5.58
CA ALA A 206 17.01 6.71 4.87
C ALA A 206 18.08 5.61 4.98
N ASN A 207 17.89 4.57 5.81
CA ASN A 207 18.86 3.50 5.99
C ASN A 207 19.08 2.69 4.68
N PRO A 208 20.30 2.65 4.14
CA PRO A 208 20.59 1.92 2.89
C PRO A 208 20.25 0.43 2.94
N SER A 209 20.48 -0.24 4.07
CA SER A 209 20.16 -1.67 4.22
C SER A 209 18.66 -1.93 4.13
N MET A 210 17.84 -1.01 4.63
CA MET A 210 16.39 -1.09 4.53
C MET A 210 15.93 -0.94 3.08
N LYS A 211 16.49 0.05 2.37
CA LYS A 211 16.20 0.24 0.94
C LYS A 211 16.64 -0.95 0.10
N GLN A 212 17.77 -1.57 0.43
CA GLN A 212 18.26 -2.76 -0.27
C GLN A 212 17.38 -3.99 -0.02
N ALA A 213 16.83 -4.16 1.19
CA ALA A 213 15.90 -5.26 1.47
C ALA A 213 14.56 -5.16 0.69
N MET A 214 14.26 -3.98 0.15
CA MET A 214 13.06 -3.68 -0.63
C MET A 214 13.24 -3.80 -2.16
N LEU A 215 14.48 -3.99 -2.63
CA LEU A 215 14.88 -4.00 -4.04
C LEU A 215 15.35 -5.38 -4.49
#